data_AF-A0A3L6JHG1-F1
#
_entry.id   AF-A0A3L6JHG1-F1
#
_cell.length_a   1.000
_cell.length_b   1.000
_cell.length_c   1.000
_cell.angle_alpha   90.00
_cell.angle_beta   90.00
_cell.angle_gamma   90.00
#
_symmetry.space_group_name_H-M   'P 1'
#
loop_
_entity.id
_entity.type
_entity.pdbx_description
1 polymer ?
#
loop_
_entity_poly.entity_id
_entity_poly.type
_entity_poly.pdbx_seq_one_letter_code
_entity_poly.pdbx_strand_id
1 'polypeptide(L)'
;MHATKSKIVTFSVLILLVLPFAAMPMSNAWTAGDEAVVFGHTFEEEYWTNSSIRVEAEDGTNASLTASFVHVGEFSSFLIAFNNANKTDGTQAILPYQLFGMYFKTPENREVFIGAIFAFLLVHNETYGSNDLPDVGNEPAWYIVPLASDNTWPEYTPVVDPIPATKISDGHYRFGMRYYNLTCRVVDANNPLGFWISLALPILTVLISELVIQYDITIGETGEVNAETLYTLGQVNKMKFWGNETAPTEIITDSMEISAVHYLSIFTSQYTVATETGTVLTPPTSTMPLDEDISIRVGSDDERAFDIGLGRNYALINETTGMTVSDNETALNTLLGARLSDLLLVAWQAPLSAWIFAHMAYGLSAQIRSVYTSVGDMASHAVAGTAFHNSNWWYAVTFPEWNSLRIQQDPVYTAYTNLAAGGGGGGVVVLLLVAVGVLVLVYIIRRR
;
A
#
# COMPACT_ATOMS: atom_id res chain seq x y z
N MET A 1 0.27 -39.02 -26.38
CA MET A 1 0.39 -38.67 -24.94
C MET A 1 0.82 -37.21 -24.86
N HIS A 2 -0.14 -36.29 -24.75
CA HIS A 2 0.17 -34.90 -24.44
C HIS A 2 0.59 -34.84 -22.98
N ALA A 3 1.84 -34.47 -22.72
CA ALA A 3 2.34 -34.27 -21.37
C ALA A 3 1.52 -33.17 -20.70
N THR A 4 0.73 -33.56 -19.70
CA THR A 4 0.11 -32.69 -18.71
C THR A 4 1.22 -31.88 -18.06
N LYS A 5 1.52 -30.68 -18.58
CA LYS A 5 2.33 -29.69 -17.88
C LYS A 5 1.59 -29.36 -16.59
N SER A 6 2.01 -29.99 -15.51
CA SER A 6 1.39 -29.91 -14.20
C SER A 6 1.30 -28.44 -13.78
N LYS A 7 0.12 -28.02 -13.36
CA LYS A 7 -0.26 -26.68 -12.88
C LYS A 7 0.37 -26.36 -11.51
N ILE A 8 1.65 -26.67 -11.34
CA ILE A 8 2.51 -26.26 -10.21
C ILE A 8 2.99 -24.79 -10.41
N VAL A 9 2.62 -24.18 -11.54
CA VAL A 9 3.06 -22.84 -11.98
C VAL A 9 2.70 -21.72 -11.00
N THR A 10 1.54 -21.77 -10.32
CA THR A 10 1.13 -20.68 -9.41
C THR A 10 2.03 -20.60 -8.16
N PHE A 11 2.48 -21.74 -7.63
CA PHE A 11 3.40 -21.76 -6.48
C PHE A 11 4.84 -21.42 -6.91
N SER A 12 5.25 -21.87 -8.10
CA SER A 12 6.53 -21.48 -8.69
C SER A 12 6.60 -19.98 -8.97
N VAL A 13 5.49 -19.32 -9.33
CA VAL A 13 5.43 -17.86 -9.47
C VAL A 13 5.72 -17.16 -8.13
N LEU A 14 5.14 -17.60 -7.01
CA LEU A 14 5.41 -17.00 -5.69
C LEU A 14 6.89 -17.13 -5.27
N ILE A 15 7.54 -18.25 -5.58
CA ILE A 15 8.98 -18.45 -5.32
C ILE A 15 9.85 -17.67 -6.32
N LEU A 16 9.48 -17.65 -7.60
CA LEU A 16 10.15 -16.90 -8.68
C LEU A 16 9.94 -15.38 -8.56
N LEU A 17 9.03 -14.90 -7.72
CA LEU A 17 8.88 -13.49 -7.40
C LEU A 17 9.79 -13.03 -6.26
N VAL A 18 10.42 -13.95 -5.52
CA VAL A 18 11.42 -13.59 -4.49
C VAL A 18 12.83 -13.64 -5.08
N LEU A 19 13.08 -14.52 -6.06
CA LEU A 19 14.40 -14.76 -6.66
C LEU A 19 15.03 -13.57 -7.42
N PRO A 20 14.30 -12.76 -8.22
CA PRO A 20 14.86 -11.61 -8.93
C PRO A 20 15.39 -10.53 -7.98
N PHE A 21 14.89 -10.47 -6.76
CA PHE A 21 15.30 -9.46 -5.76
C PHE A 21 16.57 -9.83 -5.00
N ALA A 22 16.92 -11.12 -4.98
CA ALA A 22 18.28 -11.55 -4.61
C ALA A 22 19.31 -11.22 -5.71
N ALA A 23 18.84 -11.01 -6.95
CA ALA A 23 19.65 -10.74 -8.14
C ALA A 23 19.65 -9.26 -8.57
N MET A 24 18.87 -8.37 -7.93
CA MET A 24 19.07 -6.93 -8.13
C MET A 24 20.51 -6.61 -7.74
N PRO A 25 21.31 -6.05 -8.66
CA PRO A 25 22.65 -5.66 -8.33
C PRO A 25 22.52 -4.63 -7.21
N MET A 26 23.38 -4.70 -6.18
CA MET A 26 23.56 -3.67 -5.14
C MET A 26 22.85 -3.85 -3.78
N SER A 27 22.33 -5.01 -3.37
CA SER A 27 21.77 -5.17 -2.01
C SER A 27 22.75 -4.88 -0.86
N ASN A 28 24.07 -4.92 -1.10
CA ASN A 28 25.10 -4.50 -0.14
C ASN A 28 25.85 -3.22 -0.56
N ALA A 29 25.55 -2.67 -1.75
CA ALA A 29 26.29 -1.57 -2.35
C ALA A 29 25.46 -0.29 -2.52
N TRP A 30 24.15 -0.32 -2.23
CA TRP A 30 23.33 0.90 -2.26
C TRP A 30 23.83 1.91 -1.24
N THR A 31 24.10 3.11 -1.73
CA THR A 31 24.49 4.30 -0.99
C THR A 31 23.56 5.46 -1.34
N ALA A 32 23.51 6.49 -0.49
CA ALA A 32 22.75 7.70 -0.83
C ALA A 32 23.32 8.32 -2.13
N GLY A 33 22.45 8.62 -3.10
CA GLY A 33 22.80 9.02 -4.46
C GLY A 33 22.53 7.95 -5.52
N ASP A 34 22.43 6.68 -5.14
CA ASP A 34 22.17 5.57 -6.08
C ASP A 34 20.73 5.59 -6.64
N GLU A 35 19.83 6.34 -6.01
CA GLU A 35 18.47 6.59 -6.51
C GLU A 35 18.49 7.12 -7.96
N ALA A 36 19.48 7.95 -8.32
CA ALA A 36 19.60 8.49 -9.67
C ALA A 36 19.85 7.39 -10.71
N VAL A 37 20.60 6.35 -10.34
CA VAL A 37 20.90 5.21 -11.21
C VAL A 37 19.72 4.26 -11.28
N VAL A 38 19.06 4.01 -10.14
CA VAL A 38 18.00 3.00 -10.04
C VAL A 38 16.66 3.51 -10.53
N PHE A 39 16.28 4.74 -10.16
CA PHE A 39 15.00 5.33 -10.54
C PHE A 39 15.13 6.29 -11.74
N GLY A 40 16.34 6.75 -12.07
CA GLY A 40 16.53 7.83 -13.04
C GLY A 40 16.21 9.22 -12.45
N HIS A 41 15.97 9.29 -11.15
CA HIS A 41 15.53 10.47 -10.40
C HIS A 41 16.19 10.50 -9.02
N THR A 42 16.25 11.68 -8.43
CA THR A 42 16.82 11.91 -7.10
C THR A 42 15.74 12.17 -6.05
N PHE A 43 16.07 11.97 -4.78
CA PHE A 43 15.16 12.31 -3.68
C PHE A 43 15.07 13.82 -3.39
N GLU A 44 15.91 14.63 -4.06
CA GLU A 44 15.86 16.09 -4.00
C GLU A 44 14.78 16.69 -4.94
N GLU A 45 14.26 15.89 -5.87
CA GLU A 45 13.18 16.31 -6.77
C GLU A 45 11.83 16.32 -6.02
N GLU A 46 11.04 17.38 -6.25
CA GLU A 46 9.74 17.56 -5.57
C GLU A 46 8.76 16.41 -5.86
N TYR A 47 8.71 15.92 -7.10
CA TYR A 47 7.88 14.76 -7.44
C TYR A 47 8.34 14.12 -8.76
N TRP A 48 8.18 12.80 -8.88
CA TRP A 48 8.47 12.07 -10.10
C TRP A 48 7.80 10.69 -10.13
N THR A 49 7.69 10.14 -11.33
CA THR A 49 7.41 8.72 -11.56
C THR A 49 8.39 8.21 -12.60
N ASN A 50 9.07 7.11 -12.29
CA ASN A 50 10.02 6.53 -13.22
C ASN A 50 9.33 5.79 -14.38
N SER A 51 10.08 5.53 -15.45
CA SER A 51 9.56 4.77 -16.59
C SER A 51 9.40 3.27 -16.29
N SER A 52 10.27 2.71 -15.46
CA SER A 52 10.20 1.38 -14.84
C SER A 52 11.57 1.01 -14.28
N ILE A 53 11.59 0.28 -13.16
CA ILE A 53 12.75 -0.46 -12.66
C ILE A 53 12.72 -1.82 -13.32
N ARG A 54 13.78 -2.21 -14.03
CA ARG A 54 13.88 -3.54 -14.63
C ARG A 54 14.77 -4.43 -13.78
N VAL A 55 14.28 -5.64 -13.54
CA VAL A 55 15.00 -6.69 -12.81
C VAL A 55 15.11 -7.89 -13.72
N GLU A 56 16.32 -8.34 -13.99
CA GLU A 56 16.59 -9.51 -14.82
C GLU A 56 17.20 -10.61 -13.95
N ALA A 57 16.57 -11.77 -13.92
CA ALA A 57 17.10 -12.96 -13.26
C ALA A 57 18.07 -13.71 -14.18
N GLU A 58 18.98 -14.49 -13.59
CA GLU A 58 19.96 -15.29 -14.33
C GLU A 58 19.32 -16.28 -15.32
N ASP A 59 18.09 -16.71 -15.05
CA ASP A 59 17.33 -17.62 -15.90
C ASP A 59 16.66 -16.94 -17.10
N GLY A 60 16.87 -15.62 -17.27
CA GLY A 60 16.30 -14.81 -18.34
C GLY A 60 14.88 -14.29 -18.07
N THR A 61 14.30 -14.58 -16.89
CA THR A 61 13.05 -13.96 -16.44
C THR A 61 13.29 -12.47 -16.20
N ASN A 62 12.44 -11.62 -16.74
CA ASN A 62 12.45 -10.19 -16.42
C ASN A 62 11.22 -9.82 -15.59
N ALA A 63 11.40 -8.89 -14.67
CA ALA A 63 10.33 -8.24 -13.92
C ALA A 63 10.47 -6.73 -14.04
N SER A 64 9.35 -6.03 -13.91
CA SER A 64 9.33 -4.58 -13.90
C SER A 64 8.50 -4.03 -12.75
N LEU A 65 9.00 -2.96 -12.14
CA LEU A 65 8.32 -2.20 -11.11
C LEU A 65 8.20 -0.73 -11.52
N THR A 66 7.21 -0.03 -11.01
CA THR A 66 7.14 1.43 -11.08
C THR A 66 7.38 2.02 -9.70
N ALA A 67 8.11 3.13 -9.67
CA ALA A 67 8.36 3.96 -8.52
C ALA A 67 7.78 5.36 -8.76
N SER A 68 6.97 5.84 -7.82
CA SER A 68 6.53 7.24 -7.74
C SER A 68 6.99 7.83 -6.43
N PHE A 69 7.26 9.13 -6.41
CA PHE A 69 7.83 9.83 -5.27
C PHE A 69 7.31 11.26 -5.22
N VAL A 70 7.11 11.76 -4.00
CA VAL A 70 6.84 13.16 -3.69
C VAL A 70 7.68 13.54 -2.48
N HIS A 71 8.27 14.74 -2.51
CA HIS A 71 9.07 15.31 -1.45
C HIS A 71 8.77 16.79 -1.25
N VAL A 72 8.46 17.17 -0.02
CA VAL A 72 8.22 18.55 0.40
C VAL A 72 8.82 18.77 1.78
N GLY A 73 9.91 19.52 1.85
CA GLY A 73 10.57 19.84 3.12
C GLY A 73 11.16 18.61 3.79
N GLU A 74 10.65 18.22 4.96
CA GLU A 74 11.06 16.99 5.66
C GLU A 74 10.05 15.84 5.50
N PHE A 75 9.01 16.02 4.67
CA PHE A 75 8.08 14.96 4.30
C PHE A 75 8.45 14.37 2.95
N SER A 76 8.40 13.05 2.84
CA SER A 76 8.41 12.33 1.58
C SER A 76 7.36 11.22 1.58
N SER A 77 6.79 10.95 0.42
CA SER A 77 5.97 9.77 0.18
C SER A 77 6.42 9.07 -1.08
N PHE A 78 6.18 7.77 -1.15
CA PHE A 78 6.58 6.95 -2.28
C PHE A 78 5.63 5.80 -2.51
N LEU A 79 5.54 5.38 -3.76
CA LEU A 79 4.84 4.17 -4.18
C LEU A 79 5.80 3.32 -4.98
N ILE A 80 6.01 2.07 -4.56
CA ILE A 80 6.66 1.05 -5.37
C ILE A 80 5.63 -0.02 -5.71
N ALA A 81 5.38 -0.22 -7.00
CA ALA A 81 4.36 -1.13 -7.49
C ALA A 81 4.93 -2.13 -8.50
N PHE A 82 4.41 -3.36 -8.46
CA PHE A 82 4.76 -4.37 -9.46
C PHE A 82 3.94 -4.16 -10.73
N ASN A 83 4.63 -4.17 -11.88
CA ASN A 83 4.00 -4.03 -13.19
C ASN A 83 3.73 -5.41 -13.78
N ASN A 84 4.79 -6.12 -14.16
CA ASN A 84 4.70 -7.46 -14.72
C ASN A 84 6.02 -8.21 -14.57
N ALA A 85 5.97 -9.53 -14.74
CA ALA A 85 7.13 -10.35 -15.02
C ALA A 85 6.92 -11.22 -16.25
N ASN A 86 7.92 -11.31 -17.13
CA ASN A 86 7.90 -12.18 -18.30
C ASN A 86 8.96 -13.26 -18.13
N LYS A 87 8.52 -14.52 -18.21
CA LYS A 87 9.39 -15.69 -18.19
C LYS A 87 9.92 -15.99 -19.59
N THR A 88 11.02 -16.74 -19.64
CA THR A 88 11.63 -17.18 -20.91
C THR A 88 10.75 -18.08 -21.77
N ASP A 89 9.73 -18.71 -21.18
CA ASP A 89 8.73 -19.50 -21.92
C ASP A 89 7.59 -18.64 -22.50
N GLY A 90 7.66 -17.32 -22.38
CA GLY A 90 6.66 -16.37 -22.88
C GLY A 90 5.51 -16.13 -21.90
N THR A 91 5.53 -16.73 -20.71
CA THR A 91 4.50 -16.52 -19.69
C THR A 91 4.64 -15.13 -19.06
N GLN A 92 3.56 -14.35 -19.09
CA GLN A 92 3.46 -13.06 -18.39
C GLN A 92 2.68 -13.20 -17.08
N ALA A 93 3.24 -12.66 -16.01
CA ALA A 93 2.67 -12.57 -14.68
C ALA A 93 2.36 -11.12 -14.31
N ILE A 94 1.14 -10.86 -13.84
CA ILE A 94 0.73 -9.58 -13.27
C ILE A 94 0.14 -9.84 -11.89
N LEU A 95 0.60 -9.05 -10.92
CA LEU A 95 0.16 -9.11 -9.52
C LEU A 95 0.06 -7.67 -9.00
N PRO A 96 -1.04 -7.28 -8.36
CA PRO A 96 -1.27 -5.92 -7.87
C PRO A 96 -0.54 -5.69 -6.55
N TYR A 97 0.77 -5.92 -6.52
CA TYR A 97 1.60 -5.53 -5.39
C TYR A 97 1.82 -4.03 -5.41
N GLN A 98 1.48 -3.37 -4.30
CA GLN A 98 1.75 -1.96 -4.07
C GLN A 98 2.23 -1.74 -2.65
N LEU A 99 3.32 -1.01 -2.56
CA LEU A 99 3.93 -0.57 -1.33
C LEU A 99 3.89 0.95 -1.34
N PHE A 100 3.01 1.51 -0.51
CA PHE A 100 2.94 2.94 -0.25
C PHE A 100 3.69 3.25 1.02
N GLY A 101 4.65 4.16 0.96
CA GLY A 101 5.49 4.56 2.07
C GLY A 101 5.42 6.05 2.33
N MET A 102 5.57 6.41 3.60
CA MET A 102 5.75 7.79 4.05
C MET A 102 6.97 7.87 4.96
N TYR A 103 7.69 8.98 4.82
CA TYR A 103 8.83 9.36 5.62
C TYR A 103 8.61 10.80 6.09
N PHE A 104 8.68 11.03 7.40
CA PHE A 104 8.55 12.37 7.95
C PHE A 104 9.19 12.46 9.34
N LYS A 105 9.24 13.68 9.87
CA LYS A 105 9.54 13.94 11.27
C LYS A 105 8.30 14.44 11.99
N THR A 106 8.04 13.88 13.17
CA THR A 106 6.98 14.33 14.08
C THR A 106 7.28 15.74 14.63
N PRO A 107 6.32 16.44 15.26
CA PRO A 107 6.57 17.72 15.92
C PRO A 107 7.74 17.71 16.92
N GLU A 108 8.00 16.59 17.61
CA GLU A 108 9.17 16.43 18.48
C GLU A 108 10.46 16.06 17.74
N ASN A 109 10.48 16.16 16.41
CA ASN A 109 11.58 15.79 15.51
C ASN A 109 11.96 14.30 15.57
N ARG A 110 10.98 13.41 15.78
CA ARG A 110 11.21 11.97 15.70
C ARG A 110 11.02 11.50 14.28
N GLU A 111 11.99 10.73 13.81
CA GLU A 111 11.95 10.14 12.50
C GLU A 111 10.92 9.01 12.45
N VAL A 112 10.02 9.06 11.48
CA VAL A 112 8.96 8.07 11.27
C VAL A 112 8.99 7.59 9.83
N PHE A 113 9.06 6.28 9.66
CA PHE A 113 8.80 5.61 8.39
C PHE A 113 7.62 4.66 8.56
N ILE A 114 6.61 4.81 7.70
CA ILE A 114 5.41 3.98 7.68
C ILE A 114 5.21 3.44 6.28
N GLY A 115 4.72 2.20 6.21
CA GLY A 115 4.38 1.53 4.98
C GLY A 115 3.04 0.84 5.02
N ALA A 116 2.19 1.10 4.04
CA ALA A 116 0.98 0.33 3.77
C ALA A 116 1.22 -0.56 2.55
N ILE A 117 0.99 -1.87 2.70
CA ILE A 117 1.17 -2.84 1.62
C ILE A 117 -0.18 -3.44 1.27
N PHE A 118 -0.56 -3.35 0.00
CA PHE A 118 -1.76 -4.01 -0.51
C PHE A 118 -1.58 -5.52 -0.46
N ALA A 119 -2.41 -6.19 0.35
CA ALA A 119 -2.33 -7.62 0.57
C ALA A 119 -3.11 -8.39 -0.50
N PHE A 120 -4.43 -8.19 -0.53
CA PHE A 120 -5.37 -8.88 -1.40
C PHE A 120 -6.75 -8.22 -1.39
N LEU A 121 -7.61 -8.64 -2.31
CA LEU A 121 -9.06 -8.44 -2.21
C LEU A 121 -9.69 -9.68 -1.55
N LEU A 122 -10.65 -9.43 -0.66
CA LEU A 122 -11.42 -10.45 0.05
C LEU A 122 -12.89 -10.26 -0.27
N VAL A 123 -13.55 -11.28 -0.79
CA VAL A 123 -15.00 -11.32 -0.96
C VAL A 123 -15.60 -12.14 0.17
N HIS A 124 -16.71 -11.70 0.74
CA HIS A 124 -17.48 -12.48 1.71
C HIS A 124 -18.95 -12.43 1.37
N ASN A 125 -19.70 -13.39 1.90
CA ASN A 125 -21.15 -13.46 1.75
C ASN A 125 -21.79 -13.16 3.10
N GLU A 126 -22.33 -11.95 3.24
CA GLU A 126 -22.95 -11.43 4.46
C GLU A 126 -24.13 -12.33 4.86
N THR A 127 -23.84 -13.21 5.81
CA THR A 127 -24.81 -14.20 6.34
C THR A 127 -24.79 -14.25 7.86
N TYR A 128 -23.93 -13.45 8.49
CA TYR A 128 -23.67 -13.46 9.92
C TYR A 128 -23.47 -12.04 10.42
N GLY A 129 -24.16 -11.67 11.50
CA GLY A 129 -23.94 -10.38 12.15
C GLY A 129 -24.70 -9.22 11.49
N SER A 130 -25.02 -9.27 10.19
CA SER A 130 -25.68 -8.18 9.46
C SER A 130 -24.97 -6.85 9.69
N ASN A 131 -23.64 -6.90 9.64
CA ASN A 131 -22.75 -5.80 9.92
C ASN A 131 -21.94 -5.38 8.67
N ASP A 132 -22.10 -6.08 7.55
CA ASP A 132 -21.44 -5.86 6.27
C ASP A 132 -19.91 -5.93 6.45
N LEU A 133 -19.45 -6.81 7.35
CA LEU A 133 -18.04 -7.05 7.66
C LEU A 133 -17.65 -8.47 7.29
N PRO A 134 -16.41 -8.68 6.81
CA PRO A 134 -15.92 -10.02 6.53
C PRO A 134 -15.71 -10.82 7.82
N ASP A 135 -16.74 -11.49 8.32
CA ASP A 135 -16.76 -12.28 9.55
C ASP A 135 -16.22 -13.69 9.32
N VAL A 136 -15.00 -13.75 8.76
CA VAL A 136 -14.49 -15.00 8.19
C VAL A 136 -14.31 -16.08 9.27
N GLY A 137 -14.89 -17.24 8.99
CA GLY A 137 -15.01 -18.34 9.95
C GLY A 137 -16.42 -18.49 10.52
N ASN A 138 -17.23 -17.43 10.48
CA ASN A 138 -18.67 -17.49 10.71
C ASN A 138 -19.47 -17.50 9.42
N GLU A 139 -18.90 -16.99 8.33
CA GLU A 139 -19.51 -16.93 7.01
C GLU A 139 -18.55 -17.35 5.88
N PRO A 140 -19.08 -17.67 4.68
CA PRO A 140 -18.26 -17.96 3.51
C PRO A 140 -17.48 -16.74 3.02
N ALA A 141 -16.15 -16.87 2.92
CA ALA A 141 -15.29 -15.86 2.29
C ALA A 141 -14.27 -16.47 1.32
N TRP A 142 -13.79 -15.64 0.39
CA TRP A 142 -12.88 -16.00 -0.69
C TRP A 142 -11.91 -14.88 -1.04
N TYR A 143 -10.65 -15.23 -1.29
CA TYR A 143 -9.66 -14.32 -1.83
C TYR A 143 -9.78 -14.20 -3.35
N ILE A 144 -9.56 -13.01 -3.88
CA ILE A 144 -9.45 -12.78 -5.31
C ILE A 144 -7.98 -12.64 -5.68
N VAL A 145 -7.43 -13.68 -6.30
CA VAL A 145 -5.99 -13.81 -6.58
C VAL A 145 -5.74 -13.65 -8.09
N PRO A 146 -5.12 -12.57 -8.54
CA PRO A 146 -4.78 -12.38 -9.95
C PRO A 146 -3.92 -13.51 -10.50
N LEU A 147 -4.22 -13.92 -11.73
CA LEU A 147 -3.56 -15.02 -12.40
C LEU A 147 -2.31 -14.54 -13.13
N ALA A 148 -1.21 -15.17 -12.75
CA ALA A 148 0.12 -14.84 -13.25
C ALA A 148 0.54 -15.58 -14.54
N SER A 149 -0.33 -16.38 -15.16
CA SER A 149 0.13 -17.21 -16.30
C SER A 149 -0.95 -17.84 -17.19
N ASP A 150 -2.24 -17.68 -16.84
CA ASP A 150 -3.32 -18.43 -17.49
C ASP A 150 -4.37 -17.44 -17.96
N ASN A 151 -4.18 -16.95 -19.20
CA ASN A 151 -5.18 -16.08 -19.81
C ASN A 151 -6.40 -16.93 -20.18
N THR A 152 -7.31 -17.04 -19.21
CA THR A 152 -8.53 -17.85 -19.30
C THR A 152 -9.43 -17.37 -20.44
N TRP A 153 -9.30 -16.08 -20.82
CA TRP A 153 -9.99 -15.44 -21.93
C TRP A 153 -8.97 -14.72 -22.83
N PRO A 154 -8.42 -15.39 -23.86
CA PRO A 154 -7.32 -14.89 -24.69
C PRO A 154 -7.53 -13.51 -25.33
N GLU A 155 -8.79 -13.11 -25.53
CA GLU A 155 -9.18 -11.81 -26.07
C GLU A 155 -8.96 -10.64 -25.09
N TYR A 156 -8.75 -10.91 -23.80
CA TYR A 156 -8.45 -9.91 -22.78
C TYR A 156 -6.99 -10.01 -22.37
N THR A 157 -6.17 -9.05 -22.78
CA THR A 157 -4.79 -8.95 -22.30
C THR A 157 -4.76 -8.11 -21.03
N PRO A 158 -4.22 -8.62 -19.91
CA PRO A 158 -4.03 -7.82 -18.71
C PRO A 158 -3.03 -6.69 -18.97
N VAL A 159 -3.35 -5.48 -18.48
CA VAL A 159 -2.52 -4.28 -18.66
C VAL A 159 -2.29 -3.63 -17.31
N VAL A 160 -1.08 -3.11 -17.09
CA VAL A 160 -0.73 -2.34 -15.89
C VAL A 160 -0.17 -1.01 -16.32
N ASP A 161 -0.84 0.06 -15.91
CA ASP A 161 -0.51 1.44 -16.26
C ASP A 161 -0.26 2.27 -15.01
N PRO A 162 0.92 2.90 -14.87
CA PRO A 162 1.16 3.81 -13.77
C PRO A 162 0.37 5.10 -13.93
N ILE A 163 -0.06 5.66 -12.81
CA ILE A 163 -0.60 7.02 -12.70
C ILE A 163 0.56 7.90 -12.21
N PRO A 164 1.13 8.75 -13.09
CA PRO A 164 2.32 9.50 -12.73
C PRO A 164 2.05 10.49 -11.59
N ALA A 165 3.06 10.68 -10.73
CA ALA A 165 3.10 11.72 -9.73
C ALA A 165 2.86 13.07 -10.40
N THR A 166 1.74 13.66 -10.02
CA THR A 166 1.25 14.91 -10.57
C THR A 166 0.95 15.85 -9.43
N LYS A 167 1.53 17.05 -9.47
CA LYS A 167 1.16 18.15 -8.60
C LYS A 167 -0.16 18.75 -9.08
N ILE A 168 -1.23 18.58 -8.30
CA ILE A 168 -2.57 19.11 -8.60
C ILE A 168 -2.64 20.59 -8.23
N SER A 169 -2.12 20.93 -7.05
CA SER A 169 -1.94 22.30 -6.57
C SER A 169 -0.75 22.36 -5.59
N ASP A 170 -0.41 23.54 -5.06
CA ASP A 170 0.67 23.64 -4.08
C ASP A 170 0.34 22.83 -2.82
N GLY A 171 1.23 21.90 -2.46
CA GLY A 171 1.00 20.96 -1.36
C GLY A 171 0.06 19.80 -1.69
N HIS A 172 -0.43 19.67 -2.93
CA HIS A 172 -1.38 18.61 -3.31
C HIS A 172 -0.86 17.78 -4.49
N TYR A 173 -0.69 16.47 -4.28
CA TYR A 173 -0.07 15.54 -5.23
C TYR A 173 -0.87 14.27 -5.37
N ARG A 174 -0.85 13.65 -6.55
CA ARG A 174 -1.51 12.36 -6.79
C ARG A 174 -0.67 11.43 -7.64
N PHE A 175 -0.62 10.14 -7.28
CA PHE A 175 -0.02 9.05 -8.05
C PHE A 175 -0.69 7.72 -7.73
N GLY A 176 -0.38 6.65 -8.45
CA GLY A 176 -1.05 5.36 -8.26
C GLY A 176 -0.78 4.36 -9.37
N MET A 177 -1.58 3.30 -9.41
CA MET A 177 -1.52 2.26 -10.44
C MET A 177 -2.92 1.89 -10.92
N ARG A 178 -3.04 1.60 -12.22
CA ARG A 178 -4.23 1.00 -12.84
C ARG A 178 -3.90 -0.38 -13.37
N TYR A 179 -4.75 -1.34 -13.07
CA TYR A 179 -4.66 -2.71 -13.57
C TYR A 179 -5.95 -3.00 -14.33
N TYR A 180 -5.85 -3.41 -15.59
CA TYR A 180 -6.99 -3.71 -16.45
C TYR A 180 -7.03 -5.19 -16.81
N ASN A 181 -8.25 -5.68 -17.08
CA ASN A 181 -8.49 -7.04 -17.58
C ASN A 181 -7.85 -8.11 -16.69
N LEU A 182 -7.99 -7.94 -15.37
CA LEU A 182 -7.40 -8.84 -14.40
C LEU A 182 -8.17 -10.16 -14.37
N THR A 183 -7.57 -11.21 -14.93
CA THR A 183 -8.08 -12.57 -14.73
C THR A 183 -7.67 -13.00 -13.32
N CYS A 184 -8.61 -13.41 -12.48
CA CYS A 184 -8.38 -13.78 -11.09
C CYS A 184 -8.96 -15.16 -10.78
N ARG A 185 -8.31 -15.92 -9.90
CA ARG A 185 -8.90 -17.08 -9.23
C ARG A 185 -9.60 -16.65 -7.95
N VAL A 186 -10.75 -17.26 -7.71
CA VAL A 186 -11.47 -17.13 -6.44
C VAL A 186 -11.06 -18.31 -5.56
N VAL A 187 -10.38 -18.02 -4.46
CA VAL A 187 -9.73 -19.00 -3.58
C VAL A 187 -10.41 -19.00 -2.22
N ASP A 188 -10.78 -20.17 -1.69
CA ASP A 188 -11.45 -20.28 -0.40
C ASP A 188 -10.61 -19.70 0.74
N ALA A 189 -11.22 -18.86 1.58
CA ALA A 189 -10.60 -18.23 2.74
C ALA A 189 -11.03 -18.85 4.08
N ASN A 190 -11.86 -19.89 4.06
CA ASN A 190 -12.54 -20.41 5.24
C ASN A 190 -11.71 -21.47 5.96
N ASN A 191 -10.99 -22.30 5.19
CA ASN A 191 -10.15 -23.34 5.77
C ASN A 191 -8.93 -23.68 4.90
N PRO A 192 -7.83 -24.19 5.50
CA PRO A 192 -6.61 -24.48 4.76
C PRO A 192 -6.79 -25.48 3.61
N LEU A 193 -7.63 -26.50 3.76
CA LEU A 193 -7.83 -27.52 2.72
C LEU A 193 -8.56 -26.93 1.50
N GLY A 194 -9.63 -26.17 1.76
CA GLY A 194 -10.36 -25.42 0.74
C GLY A 194 -9.45 -24.45 -0.01
N PHE A 195 -8.64 -23.69 0.73
CA PHE A 195 -7.63 -22.81 0.16
C PHE A 195 -6.70 -23.55 -0.80
N TRP A 196 -6.09 -24.66 -0.36
CA TRP A 196 -5.16 -25.43 -1.19
C TRP A 196 -5.81 -26.00 -2.44
N ILE A 197 -7.04 -26.53 -2.31
CA ILE A 197 -7.77 -27.13 -3.43
C ILE A 197 -8.15 -26.06 -4.47
N SER A 198 -8.72 -24.93 -4.02
CA SER A 198 -9.15 -23.83 -4.90
C SER A 198 -7.98 -23.03 -5.49
N LEU A 199 -6.83 -23.01 -4.82
CA LEU A 199 -5.60 -22.46 -5.40
C LEU A 199 -5.03 -23.38 -6.50
N ALA A 200 -5.03 -24.70 -6.28
CA ALA A 200 -4.47 -25.68 -7.20
C ALA A 200 -5.36 -25.94 -8.43
N LEU A 201 -6.68 -25.89 -8.27
CA LEU A 201 -7.66 -26.15 -9.31
C LEU A 201 -8.43 -24.87 -9.64
N PRO A 202 -8.63 -24.52 -10.93
CA PRO A 202 -9.43 -23.36 -11.31
C PRO A 202 -10.93 -23.67 -11.14
N ILE A 203 -11.39 -23.74 -9.89
CA ILE A 203 -12.79 -24.00 -9.55
C ILE A 203 -13.66 -22.82 -10.00
N LEU A 204 -13.25 -21.62 -9.63
CA LEU A 204 -13.92 -20.39 -10.02
C LEU A 204 -12.85 -19.38 -10.46
N THR A 205 -13.03 -18.85 -11.67
CA THR A 205 -12.18 -17.82 -12.26
C THR A 205 -13.06 -16.66 -12.69
N VAL A 206 -12.63 -15.43 -12.44
CA VAL A 206 -13.34 -14.19 -12.79
C VAL A 206 -12.42 -13.27 -13.59
N LEU A 207 -13.01 -12.42 -14.44
CA LEU A 207 -12.32 -11.31 -15.11
C LEU A 207 -12.84 -10.00 -14.55
N ILE A 208 -11.98 -9.25 -13.87
CA ILE A 208 -12.28 -7.92 -13.34
C ILE A 208 -11.86 -6.87 -14.38
N SER A 209 -12.72 -5.90 -14.66
CA SER A 209 -12.49 -4.85 -15.65
C SER A 209 -11.29 -3.98 -15.28
N GLU A 210 -11.28 -3.43 -14.07
CA GLU A 210 -10.21 -2.62 -13.53
C GLU A 210 -10.00 -2.79 -12.02
N LEU A 211 -8.76 -2.59 -11.58
CA LEU A 211 -8.40 -2.29 -10.20
C LEU A 211 -7.52 -1.05 -10.26
N VAL A 212 -7.91 0.02 -9.59
CA VAL A 212 -7.09 1.22 -9.45
C VAL A 212 -6.87 1.48 -7.97
N ILE A 213 -5.63 1.78 -7.62
CA ILE A 213 -5.28 2.26 -6.29
C ILE A 213 -4.46 3.53 -6.52
N GLN A 214 -4.96 4.65 -6.01
CA GLN A 214 -4.28 5.95 -6.08
C GLN A 214 -4.01 6.44 -4.68
N TYR A 215 -3.00 7.29 -4.55
CA TYR A 215 -2.65 7.98 -3.32
C TYR A 215 -2.76 9.48 -3.61
N ASP A 216 -3.61 10.18 -2.88
CA ASP A 216 -3.82 11.61 -2.96
C ASP A 216 -3.29 12.30 -1.71
N ILE A 217 -2.24 13.10 -1.85
CA ILE A 217 -1.48 13.64 -0.73
C ILE A 217 -1.68 15.15 -0.69
N THR A 218 -2.23 15.64 0.42
CA THR A 218 -2.46 17.05 0.71
C THR A 218 -1.69 17.46 1.95
N ILE A 219 -0.81 18.44 1.81
CA ILE A 219 0.00 19.02 2.87
C ILE A 219 -0.65 20.34 3.28
N GLY A 220 -1.25 20.36 4.47
CA GLY A 220 -1.90 21.55 5.03
C GLY A 220 -0.91 22.61 5.51
N GLU A 221 -1.38 23.85 5.63
CA GLU A 221 -0.57 24.98 6.12
C GLU A 221 -0.06 24.78 7.57
N THR A 222 -0.76 23.96 8.34
CA THR A 222 -0.41 23.55 9.70
C THR A 222 0.69 22.49 9.75
N GLY A 223 1.18 22.00 8.61
CA GLY A 223 2.13 20.90 8.52
C GLY A 223 1.51 19.51 8.68
N GLU A 224 0.19 19.44 8.83
CA GLU A 224 -0.54 18.18 8.77
C GLU A 224 -0.55 17.67 7.33
N VAL A 225 -0.21 16.39 7.14
CA VAL A 225 -0.19 15.76 5.82
C VAL A 225 -1.28 14.71 5.77
N ASN A 226 -2.24 14.90 4.87
CA ASN A 226 -3.30 13.94 4.58
C ASN A 226 -2.93 13.13 3.34
N ALA A 227 -2.76 11.82 3.43
CA ALA A 227 -2.60 10.93 2.29
C ALA A 227 -3.87 10.07 2.13
N GLU A 228 -4.42 9.94 0.93
CA GLU A 228 -5.70 9.28 0.74
C GLU A 228 -5.58 8.14 -0.27
N THR A 229 -6.01 6.92 0.09
CA THR A 229 -5.95 5.79 -0.86
C THR A 229 -7.23 5.62 -1.66
N LEU A 230 -7.30 6.22 -2.84
CA LEU A 230 -8.49 6.11 -3.67
C LEU A 230 -8.56 4.76 -4.38
N TYR A 231 -9.59 3.97 -4.09
CA TYR A 231 -9.83 2.70 -4.78
C TYR A 231 -10.75 2.89 -5.99
N THR A 232 -10.48 2.15 -7.05
CA THR A 232 -11.48 1.78 -8.05
C THR A 232 -11.50 0.27 -8.19
N LEU A 233 -12.65 -0.35 -7.89
CA LEU A 233 -12.88 -1.77 -8.15
C LEU A 233 -13.89 -1.88 -9.27
N GLY A 234 -13.47 -2.46 -10.39
CA GLY A 234 -14.30 -2.62 -11.57
C GLY A 234 -15.16 -3.89 -11.55
N GLN A 235 -16.10 -3.96 -12.48
CA GLN A 235 -17.07 -5.05 -12.57
C GLN A 235 -16.43 -6.40 -12.95
N VAL A 236 -17.08 -7.49 -12.50
CA VAL A 236 -16.79 -8.84 -13.02
C VAL A 236 -17.46 -9.02 -14.38
N ASN A 237 -16.67 -8.97 -15.44
CA ASN A 237 -17.14 -9.05 -16.83
C ASN A 237 -17.38 -10.47 -17.32
N LYS A 238 -16.57 -11.42 -16.85
CA LYS A 238 -16.60 -12.83 -17.26
C LYS A 238 -16.36 -13.71 -16.05
N MET A 239 -16.91 -14.92 -16.10
CA MET A 239 -16.74 -15.90 -15.04
C MET A 239 -16.79 -17.32 -15.61
N LYS A 240 -15.92 -18.19 -15.08
CA LYS A 240 -15.95 -19.63 -15.33
C LYS A 240 -16.08 -20.40 -14.03
N PHE A 241 -17.07 -21.28 -13.96
CA PHE A 241 -17.23 -22.25 -12.88
C PHE A 241 -16.96 -23.66 -13.39
N TRP A 242 -15.97 -24.33 -12.80
CA TRP A 242 -15.44 -25.61 -13.26
C TRP A 242 -15.07 -25.63 -14.75
N GLY A 243 -14.56 -24.49 -15.25
CA GLY A 243 -14.16 -24.31 -16.65
C GLY A 243 -15.30 -24.02 -17.63
N ASN A 244 -16.56 -24.03 -17.19
CA ASN A 244 -17.71 -23.64 -18.02
C ASN A 244 -17.97 -22.14 -17.85
N GLU A 245 -18.25 -21.44 -18.95
CA GLU A 245 -18.71 -20.05 -18.89
C GLU A 245 -20.02 -19.97 -18.10
N THR A 246 -20.11 -18.99 -17.22
CA THR A 246 -21.26 -18.77 -16.34
C THR A 246 -21.47 -17.27 -16.22
N ALA A 247 -22.72 -16.80 -16.26
CA ALA A 247 -22.98 -15.37 -16.08
C ALA A 247 -22.60 -14.96 -14.63
N PRO A 248 -21.88 -13.86 -14.41
CA PRO A 248 -21.49 -13.41 -13.06
C PRO A 248 -22.67 -13.37 -12.08
N THR A 249 -23.82 -12.91 -12.53
CA THR A 249 -25.07 -12.81 -11.76
C THR A 249 -25.67 -14.16 -11.32
N GLU A 250 -25.18 -15.30 -11.83
CA GLU A 250 -25.61 -16.63 -11.38
C GLU A 250 -24.88 -17.10 -10.12
N ILE A 251 -23.72 -16.50 -9.79
CA ILE A 251 -22.91 -16.87 -8.60
C ILE A 251 -22.74 -15.68 -7.67
N ILE A 252 -22.48 -14.49 -8.21
CA ILE A 252 -22.32 -13.25 -7.46
C ILE A 252 -23.72 -12.74 -7.11
N THR A 253 -24.09 -12.90 -5.85
CA THR A 253 -25.37 -12.44 -5.29
C THR A 253 -25.22 -11.05 -4.67
N ASP A 254 -26.34 -10.38 -4.42
CA ASP A 254 -26.37 -9.05 -3.79
C ASP A 254 -25.86 -9.05 -2.34
N SER A 255 -25.80 -10.24 -1.71
CA SER A 255 -25.21 -10.44 -0.38
C SER A 255 -23.69 -10.63 -0.40
N MET A 256 -23.06 -10.63 -1.59
CA MET A 256 -21.61 -10.73 -1.69
C MET A 256 -20.98 -9.35 -1.71
N GLU A 257 -20.08 -9.14 -0.77
CA GLU A 257 -19.37 -7.88 -0.54
C GLU A 257 -17.89 -8.06 -0.77
N ILE A 258 -17.17 -6.96 -1.00
CA ILE A 258 -15.73 -6.99 -1.30
C ILE A 258 -14.96 -6.03 -0.41
N SER A 259 -13.82 -6.48 0.09
CA SER A 259 -12.91 -5.70 0.92
C SER A 259 -11.52 -5.60 0.30
N ALA A 260 -10.96 -4.39 0.29
CA ALA A 260 -9.56 -4.15 -0.05
C ALA A 260 -8.70 -4.20 1.21
N VAL A 261 -7.82 -5.20 1.30
CA VAL A 261 -7.06 -5.52 2.52
C VAL A 261 -5.60 -5.10 2.39
N HIS A 262 -5.08 -4.49 3.45
CA HIS A 262 -3.69 -4.09 3.56
C HIS A 262 -3.13 -4.46 4.93
N TYR A 263 -1.81 -4.56 5.02
CA TYR A 263 -1.13 -4.63 6.30
C TYR A 263 -0.15 -3.48 6.44
N LEU A 264 0.01 -3.03 7.68
CA LEU A 264 0.88 -1.92 8.03
C LEU A 264 2.27 -2.41 8.43
N SER A 265 3.31 -1.76 7.93
CA SER A 265 4.70 -1.92 8.32
C SER A 265 5.17 -0.60 8.94
N ILE A 266 5.60 -0.62 10.20
CA ILE A 266 6.04 0.60 10.91
C ILE A 266 7.50 0.44 11.30
N PHE A 267 8.26 1.51 11.08
CA PHE A 267 9.68 1.59 11.41
C PHE A 267 9.92 2.71 12.44
N THR A 268 9.91 2.30 13.70
CA THR A 268 10.40 3.07 14.85
C THR A 268 10.79 2.11 15.96
N SER A 269 11.72 2.53 16.82
CA SER A 269 12.21 1.71 17.94
C SER A 269 11.13 1.35 18.97
N GLN A 270 10.06 2.15 19.07
CA GLN A 270 8.93 1.94 19.96
C GLN A 270 7.69 2.55 19.32
N TYR A 271 6.60 1.78 19.19
CA TYR A 271 5.30 2.30 18.79
C TYR A 271 4.18 1.62 19.58
N THR A 272 3.04 2.31 19.64
CA THR A 272 1.76 1.74 20.04
C THR A 272 0.74 1.98 18.94
N VAL A 273 -0.25 1.10 18.87
CA VAL A 273 -1.45 1.28 18.05
C VAL A 273 -2.58 1.53 19.03
N ALA A 274 -3.25 2.65 18.87
CA ALA A 274 -4.31 3.09 19.75
C ALA A 274 -5.48 3.63 18.94
N THR A 275 -6.62 3.85 19.57
CA THR A 275 -7.66 4.72 19.00
C THR A 275 -7.20 6.18 19.02
N GLU A 276 -7.87 7.06 18.27
CA GLU A 276 -7.69 8.51 18.39
C GLU A 276 -7.74 8.97 19.87
N THR A 277 -8.67 8.44 20.64
CA THR A 277 -8.84 8.76 22.08
C THR A 277 -7.70 8.24 22.97
N GLY A 278 -6.74 7.49 22.42
CA GLY A 278 -5.56 6.99 23.12
C GLY A 278 -5.73 5.62 23.77
N THR A 279 -6.81 4.89 23.46
CA THR A 279 -7.01 3.53 23.97
C THR A 279 -6.13 2.57 23.18
N VAL A 280 -5.13 1.96 23.83
CA VAL A 280 -4.25 0.99 23.19
C VAL A 280 -5.07 -0.19 22.66
N LEU A 281 -4.92 -0.44 21.37
CA LEU A 281 -5.52 -1.55 20.68
C LEU A 281 -4.57 -2.76 20.76
N THR A 282 -5.13 -3.98 20.86
CA THR A 282 -4.38 -5.22 20.61
C THR A 282 -4.74 -5.82 19.25
N PRO A 283 -3.79 -6.41 18.50
CA PRO A 283 -4.09 -7.00 17.20
C PRO A 283 -5.24 -7.98 17.34
N PRO A 284 -6.33 -7.83 16.56
CA PRO A 284 -7.52 -8.59 16.84
C PRO A 284 -7.36 -10.04 16.36
N THR A 285 -8.09 -10.95 16.98
CA THR A 285 -8.14 -12.37 16.58
C THR A 285 -9.33 -12.69 15.68
N SER A 286 -10.24 -11.73 15.49
CA SER A 286 -11.42 -11.77 14.64
C SER A 286 -11.64 -10.40 14.02
N THR A 287 -12.48 -10.30 13.01
CA THR A 287 -12.86 -9.01 12.42
C THR A 287 -13.47 -8.10 13.48
N MET A 288 -13.01 -6.86 13.53
CA MET A 288 -13.48 -5.84 14.48
C MET A 288 -13.79 -4.56 13.73
N PRO A 289 -15.05 -4.08 13.76
CA PRO A 289 -15.37 -2.76 13.22
C PRO A 289 -14.56 -1.70 13.96
N LEU A 290 -14.23 -0.64 13.25
CA LEU A 290 -13.65 0.55 13.84
C LEU A 290 -14.67 1.68 13.77
N ASP A 291 -14.96 2.26 14.92
CA ASP A 291 -15.79 3.45 15.10
C ASP A 291 -14.95 4.73 15.26
N GLU A 292 -13.67 4.57 15.58
CA GLU A 292 -12.65 5.62 15.73
C GLU A 292 -11.44 5.34 14.85
N ASP A 293 -10.76 6.39 14.40
CA ASP A 293 -9.53 6.31 13.64
C ASP A 293 -8.43 5.57 14.42
N ILE A 294 -7.59 4.83 13.68
CA ILE A 294 -6.44 4.14 14.29
C ILE A 294 -5.28 5.12 14.36
N SER A 295 -4.80 5.37 15.56
CA SER A 295 -3.63 6.20 15.82
C SER A 295 -2.38 5.36 16.05
N ILE A 296 -1.34 5.64 15.29
CA ILE A 296 0.03 5.18 15.52
C ILE A 296 0.77 6.22 16.33
N ARG A 297 1.25 5.79 17.49
CA ARG A 297 2.00 6.63 18.42
C ARG A 297 3.41 6.10 18.60
N VAL A 298 4.39 6.98 18.80
CA VAL A 298 5.82 6.62 18.70
C VAL A 298 6.64 7.12 19.88
N GLY A 299 7.62 6.29 20.26
CA GLY A 299 8.56 6.51 21.36
C GLY A 299 7.92 6.44 22.76
N SER A 300 8.72 6.76 23.77
CA SER A 300 8.42 6.42 25.18
C SER A 300 7.32 7.24 25.84
N ASP A 301 7.00 8.40 25.27
CA ASP A 301 5.96 9.33 25.69
C ASP A 301 4.71 9.28 24.80
N ASP A 302 4.64 8.31 23.88
CA ASP A 302 3.44 7.99 23.12
C ASP A 302 2.97 9.16 22.23
N GLU A 303 3.92 9.86 21.60
CA GLU A 303 3.67 10.96 20.67
C GLU A 303 2.83 10.48 19.48
N ARG A 304 1.72 11.18 19.19
CA ARG A 304 0.85 10.89 18.03
C ARG A 304 1.62 11.19 16.74
N ALA A 305 1.99 10.15 16.00
CA ALA A 305 2.72 10.29 14.75
C ALA A 305 1.78 10.34 13.55
N PHE A 306 0.73 9.52 13.58
CA PHE A 306 -0.08 9.25 12.40
C PHE A 306 -1.43 8.66 12.76
N ASP A 307 -2.46 9.02 12.01
CA ASP A 307 -3.75 8.35 12.06
C ASP A 307 -4.14 7.73 10.72
N ILE A 308 -4.84 6.61 10.81
CA ILE A 308 -5.55 5.96 9.72
C ILE A 308 -7.01 6.36 9.89
N GLY A 309 -7.39 7.38 9.14
CA GLY A 309 -8.73 7.90 9.01
C GLY A 309 -9.64 6.91 8.29
N LEU A 310 -10.76 6.61 8.93
CA LEU A 310 -11.75 5.69 8.39
C LEU A 310 -12.61 6.42 7.37
N GLY A 311 -12.15 6.43 6.11
CA GLY A 311 -12.87 6.94 4.97
C GLY A 311 -14.29 6.41 4.89
N ARG A 312 -15.28 7.30 5.02
CA ARG A 312 -16.66 6.88 5.26
C ARG A 312 -17.50 6.76 4.01
N ASN A 313 -17.18 7.42 2.91
CA ASN A 313 -18.09 7.48 1.78
C ASN A 313 -17.49 6.94 0.48
N TYR A 314 -18.32 6.30 -0.34
CA TYR A 314 -17.98 5.89 -1.70
C TYR A 314 -19.16 6.14 -2.66
N ALA A 315 -18.86 6.11 -3.96
CA ALA A 315 -19.86 6.17 -5.02
C ALA A 315 -19.90 4.87 -5.81
N LEU A 316 -21.09 4.54 -6.30
CA LEU A 316 -21.36 3.39 -7.16
C LEU A 316 -21.63 3.87 -8.58
N ILE A 317 -20.82 3.42 -9.54
CA ILE A 317 -20.91 3.84 -10.94
C ILE A 317 -21.19 2.62 -11.82
N ASN A 318 -22.20 2.73 -12.68
CA ASN A 318 -22.45 1.70 -13.69
C ASN A 318 -21.51 1.90 -14.88
N GLU A 319 -20.53 1.01 -15.07
CA GLU A 319 -19.51 1.15 -16.13
C GLU A 319 -20.10 1.11 -17.55
N THR A 320 -21.20 0.38 -17.74
CA THR A 320 -21.84 0.25 -19.06
C THR A 320 -22.50 1.56 -19.51
N THR A 321 -23.05 2.32 -18.57
CA THR A 321 -23.79 3.56 -18.85
C THR A 321 -23.02 4.83 -18.49
N GLY A 322 -21.96 4.71 -17.68
CA GLY A 322 -21.22 5.83 -17.10
C GLY A 322 -22.01 6.63 -16.06
N MET A 323 -23.19 6.16 -15.64
CA MET A 323 -24.04 6.87 -14.70
C MET A 323 -23.69 6.50 -13.25
N THR A 324 -23.64 7.50 -12.38
CA THR A 324 -23.65 7.30 -10.93
C THR A 324 -25.00 6.70 -10.53
N VAL A 325 -24.98 5.51 -9.95
CA VAL A 325 -26.15 4.79 -9.45
C VAL A 325 -26.45 5.21 -8.01
N SER A 326 -25.40 5.38 -7.21
CA SER A 326 -25.48 5.98 -5.89
C SER A 326 -24.23 6.83 -5.64
N ASP A 327 -24.43 7.96 -4.97
CA ASP A 327 -23.38 8.78 -4.39
C ASP A 327 -23.58 8.81 -2.88
N ASN A 328 -22.47 8.78 -2.11
CA ASN A 328 -22.49 8.87 -0.64
C ASN A 328 -22.93 7.58 0.11
N GLU A 329 -22.54 6.40 -0.40
CA GLU A 329 -22.65 5.13 0.33
C GLU A 329 -21.58 5.01 1.42
N THR A 330 -21.86 4.32 2.53
CA THR A 330 -20.88 4.22 3.63
C THR A 330 -19.92 3.05 3.46
N ALA A 331 -18.62 3.33 3.31
CA ALA A 331 -17.58 2.30 3.35
C ALA A 331 -17.26 1.95 4.81
N LEU A 332 -17.05 0.66 5.07
CA LEU A 332 -16.75 0.16 6.40
C LEU A 332 -15.26 -0.13 6.55
N ASN A 333 -14.65 0.45 7.57
CA ASN A 333 -13.26 0.18 7.89
C ASN A 333 -13.20 -0.77 9.07
N THR A 334 -12.35 -1.77 8.95
CA THR A 334 -12.27 -2.86 9.91
C THR A 334 -10.84 -3.30 10.12
N LEU A 335 -10.55 -3.79 11.32
CA LEU A 335 -9.34 -4.57 11.56
C LEU A 335 -9.64 -6.05 11.38
N LEU A 336 -8.85 -6.70 10.53
CA LEU A 336 -8.95 -8.13 10.31
C LEU A 336 -8.07 -8.89 11.29
N GLY A 337 -8.60 -9.98 11.83
CA GLY A 337 -7.78 -10.97 12.51
C GLY A 337 -6.93 -11.74 11.50
N ALA A 338 -5.60 -11.66 11.64
CA ALA A 338 -4.67 -12.35 10.75
C ALA A 338 -4.76 -13.88 10.92
N ARG A 339 -4.97 -14.61 9.82
CA ARG A 339 -5.10 -16.08 9.81
C ARG A 339 -3.96 -16.72 9.02
N LEU A 340 -3.77 -18.02 9.21
CA LEU A 340 -2.72 -18.77 8.52
C LEU A 340 -2.87 -18.71 6.99
N SER A 341 -4.10 -18.73 6.46
CA SER A 341 -4.36 -18.60 5.03
C SER A 341 -3.99 -17.22 4.48
N ASP A 342 -4.25 -16.15 5.25
CA ASP A 342 -3.83 -14.78 4.89
C ASP A 342 -2.30 -14.69 4.79
N LEU A 343 -1.61 -15.26 5.78
CA LEU A 343 -0.15 -15.30 5.82
C LEU A 343 0.44 -16.05 4.62
N LEU A 344 -0.18 -17.13 4.16
CA LEU A 344 0.28 -17.85 2.97
C LEU A 344 0.18 -17.02 1.69
N LEU A 345 -0.81 -16.12 1.59
CA LEU A 345 -0.97 -15.24 0.43
C LEU A 345 0.06 -14.11 0.39
N VAL A 346 0.48 -13.61 1.56
CA VAL A 346 1.41 -12.46 1.66
C VAL A 346 2.84 -12.86 2.02
N ALA A 347 3.11 -14.14 2.30
CA ALA A 347 4.44 -14.61 2.75
C ALA A 347 5.58 -14.21 1.80
N TRP A 348 5.29 -14.09 0.50
CA TRP A 348 6.25 -13.63 -0.50
C TRP A 348 6.42 -12.10 -0.53
N GLN A 349 5.37 -11.34 -0.16
CA GLN A 349 5.38 -9.89 -0.11
C GLN A 349 6.28 -9.41 1.02
N ALA A 350 6.24 -10.06 2.18
CA ALA A 350 7.01 -9.66 3.36
C ALA A 350 8.53 -9.43 3.10
N PRO A 351 9.29 -10.39 2.55
CA PRO A 351 10.71 -10.19 2.26
C PRO A 351 10.95 -9.14 1.16
N LEU A 352 10.07 -9.07 0.16
CA LEU A 352 10.14 -8.07 -0.91
C LEU A 352 9.92 -6.65 -0.36
N SER A 353 8.86 -6.47 0.42
CA SER A 353 8.53 -5.19 1.05
C SER A 353 9.61 -4.75 2.03
N ALA A 354 10.13 -5.66 2.86
CA ALA A 354 11.24 -5.39 3.75
C ALA A 354 12.48 -4.91 2.99
N TRP A 355 12.80 -5.56 1.86
CA TRP A 355 13.91 -5.15 1.01
C TRP A 355 13.67 -3.76 0.40
N ILE A 356 12.51 -3.53 -0.25
CA ILE A 356 12.20 -2.25 -0.91
C ILE A 356 12.21 -1.11 0.11
N PHE A 357 11.52 -1.28 1.25
CA PHE A 357 11.48 -0.26 2.30
C PHE A 357 12.87 0.03 2.86
N ALA A 358 13.71 -0.98 3.09
CA ALA A 358 15.07 -0.76 3.57
C ALA A 358 15.89 0.13 2.61
N HIS A 359 15.75 -0.04 1.30
CA HIS A 359 16.45 0.81 0.31
C HIS A 359 15.93 2.25 0.34
N MET A 360 14.60 2.42 0.36
CA MET A 360 14.00 3.75 0.46
C MET A 360 14.40 4.45 1.75
N ALA A 361 14.33 3.77 2.89
CA ALA A 361 14.65 4.32 4.19
C ALA A 361 16.15 4.62 4.34
N TYR A 362 17.02 3.72 3.89
CA TYR A 362 18.47 3.95 3.87
C TYR A 362 18.87 5.11 2.94
N GLY A 363 18.15 5.32 1.84
CA GLY A 363 18.34 6.46 0.94
C GLY A 363 17.86 7.80 1.54
N LEU A 364 16.69 7.80 2.19
CA LEU A 364 16.04 9.01 2.70
C LEU A 364 16.59 9.48 4.06
N SER A 365 17.10 8.59 4.91
CA SER A 365 17.50 8.93 6.28
C SER A 365 19.00 8.85 6.53
N ALA A 366 19.59 9.97 6.97
CA ALA A 366 20.94 9.99 7.50
C ALA A 366 21.06 9.29 8.87
N GLN A 367 19.99 9.32 9.68
CA GLN A 367 19.97 8.66 10.99
C GLN A 367 20.02 7.14 10.82
N ILE A 368 19.22 6.57 9.92
CA ILE A 368 19.27 5.14 9.58
C ILE A 368 20.66 4.71 9.13
N ARG A 369 21.32 5.53 8.28
CA ARG A 369 22.71 5.28 7.85
C ARG A 369 23.75 5.36 8.98
N SER A 370 23.41 5.98 10.11
CA SER A 370 24.28 5.99 11.29
C SER A 370 24.09 4.77 12.20
N VAL A 371 22.94 4.11 12.10
CA VAL A 371 22.57 2.92 12.89
C VAL A 371 22.97 1.64 12.17
N TYR A 372 22.71 1.56 10.87
CA TYR A 372 22.99 0.38 10.05
C TYR A 372 24.20 0.60 9.16
N THR A 373 25.05 -0.43 9.09
CA THR A 373 26.32 -0.36 8.36
C THR A 373 26.15 -0.41 6.84
N SER A 374 25.03 -0.95 6.38
CA SER A 374 24.64 -1.03 4.97
C SER A 374 23.13 -1.23 4.85
N VAL A 375 22.58 -1.07 3.64
CA VAL A 375 21.18 -1.41 3.36
C VAL A 375 20.91 -2.92 3.53
N GLY A 376 21.88 -3.80 3.26
CA GLY A 376 21.76 -5.24 3.43
C GLY A 376 21.67 -5.63 4.91
N ASP A 377 22.46 -4.95 5.75
CA ASP A 377 22.38 -5.04 7.21
C ASP A 377 20.98 -4.63 7.70
N MET A 378 20.46 -3.50 7.22
CA MET A 378 19.12 -3.02 7.53
C MET A 378 18.02 -4.01 7.08
N ALA A 379 18.08 -4.49 5.84
CA ALA A 379 17.14 -5.46 5.30
C ALA A 379 17.16 -6.79 6.06
N SER A 380 18.33 -7.23 6.53
CA SER A 380 18.42 -8.45 7.36
C SER A 380 17.72 -8.28 8.72
N HIS A 381 17.88 -7.13 9.36
CA HIS A 381 17.16 -6.79 10.59
C HIS A 381 15.65 -6.58 10.34
N ALA A 382 15.26 -6.16 9.14
CA ALA A 382 13.87 -6.09 8.71
C ALA A 382 13.19 -7.43 8.67
N VAL A 383 13.82 -8.38 7.97
CA VAL A 383 13.33 -9.75 7.84
C VAL A 383 13.31 -10.45 9.20
N ALA A 384 14.28 -10.14 10.07
CA ALA A 384 14.32 -10.67 11.44
C ALA A 384 13.30 -10.01 12.39
N GLY A 385 12.57 -8.98 11.96
CA GLY A 385 11.59 -8.27 12.79
C GLY A 385 12.20 -7.37 13.87
N THR A 386 13.49 -7.05 13.77
CA THR A 386 14.25 -6.27 14.77
C THR A 386 14.49 -4.83 14.34
N ALA A 387 14.47 -4.54 13.04
CA ALA A 387 14.46 -3.18 12.52
C ALA A 387 13.05 -2.74 12.11
N PHE A 388 12.22 -3.67 11.64
CA PHE A 388 10.87 -3.39 11.17
C PHE A 388 9.88 -4.25 11.93
N HIS A 389 8.82 -3.63 12.44
CA HIS A 389 7.70 -4.38 12.95
C HIS A 389 6.64 -4.42 11.85
N ASN A 390 6.68 -5.49 11.05
CA ASN A 390 5.51 -5.85 10.25
C ASN A 390 4.40 -6.11 11.25
N SER A 391 3.43 -5.23 11.23
CA SER A 391 2.46 -5.14 12.29
C SER A 391 1.42 -6.23 12.06
N ASN A 392 0.92 -6.85 13.13
CA ASN A 392 -0.21 -7.78 13.04
C ASN A 392 -1.54 -7.04 12.77
N TRP A 393 -1.47 -5.77 12.36
CA TRP A 393 -2.60 -4.92 12.07
C TRP A 393 -2.88 -4.95 10.58
N TRP A 394 -3.92 -5.71 10.27
CA TRP A 394 -4.49 -5.80 8.95
C TRP A 394 -5.72 -4.91 8.97
N TYR A 395 -5.73 -3.90 8.11
CA TYR A 395 -6.91 -3.08 7.93
C TYR A 395 -7.55 -3.43 6.60
N ALA A 396 -8.87 -3.38 6.57
CA ALA A 396 -9.62 -3.59 5.36
C ALA A 396 -10.68 -2.51 5.20
N VAL A 397 -10.95 -2.23 3.94
CA VAL A 397 -11.98 -1.31 3.53
C VAL A 397 -13.02 -2.09 2.76
N THR A 398 -14.21 -2.22 3.33
CA THR A 398 -15.30 -3.05 2.83
C THR A 398 -16.33 -2.23 2.09
N PHE A 399 -16.75 -2.78 0.97
CA PHE A 399 -17.77 -2.26 0.09
C PHE A 399 -18.94 -3.25 0.02
N PRO A 400 -20.15 -2.84 0.43
CA PRO A 400 -21.29 -3.72 0.58
C PRO A 400 -21.91 -4.23 -0.73
N GLU A 401 -21.22 -4.09 -1.87
CA GLU A 401 -21.59 -4.74 -3.13
C GLU A 401 -20.34 -5.14 -3.93
N TRP A 402 -20.16 -6.43 -4.20
CA TRP A 402 -19.17 -6.93 -5.17
C TRP A 402 -19.71 -6.88 -6.62
N ASN A 403 -21.04 -6.88 -6.78
CA ASN A 403 -21.66 -7.02 -8.08
C ASN A 403 -21.84 -5.67 -8.81
N SER A 404 -21.51 -5.68 -10.10
CA SER A 404 -22.10 -4.79 -11.11
C SER A 404 -21.89 -3.27 -10.99
N LEU A 405 -21.10 -2.76 -10.06
CA LEU A 405 -20.86 -1.32 -9.94
C LEU A 405 -19.41 -1.02 -9.57
N ARG A 406 -18.86 -0.01 -10.24
CA ARG A 406 -17.53 0.52 -9.96
C ARG A 406 -17.58 1.32 -8.67
N ILE A 407 -16.77 0.90 -7.70
CA ILE A 407 -16.60 1.59 -6.41
C ILE A 407 -15.57 2.72 -6.57
N GLN A 408 -15.83 3.91 -6.04
CA GLN A 408 -14.84 4.98 -5.86
C GLN A 408 -14.89 5.49 -4.42
N GLN A 409 -13.81 5.37 -3.67
CA GLN A 409 -13.78 5.69 -2.24
C GLN A 409 -12.66 6.66 -1.88
N ASP A 410 -12.91 7.52 -0.89
CA ASP A 410 -11.92 8.33 -0.19
C ASP A 410 -11.59 7.71 1.18
N PRO A 411 -10.35 7.24 1.44
CA PRO A 411 -9.83 7.02 2.79
C PRO A 411 -8.79 8.07 3.16
N VAL A 412 -8.63 8.36 4.45
CA VAL A 412 -7.76 9.43 4.95
C VAL A 412 -6.63 8.81 5.76
N TYR A 413 -5.41 9.25 5.55
CA TYR A 413 -4.27 9.01 6.41
C TYR A 413 -3.74 10.35 6.86
N THR A 414 -3.72 10.64 8.14
CA THR A 414 -3.29 11.95 8.66
C THR A 414 -1.96 11.80 9.37
N ALA A 415 -0.87 12.26 8.75
CA ALA A 415 0.45 12.37 9.35
C ALA A 415 0.64 13.75 10.00
N TYR A 416 1.03 13.74 11.28
CA TYR A 416 1.39 14.96 11.99
C TYR A 416 2.89 15.19 11.82
N THR A 417 3.23 16.20 11.02
CA THR A 417 4.63 16.49 10.72
C THR A 417 5.09 17.78 11.39
N ASN A 418 6.40 17.97 11.48
CA ASN A 418 7.00 19.23 11.89
C ASN A 418 7.00 20.33 10.80
N LEU A 419 6.31 20.10 9.67
CA LEU A 419 6.21 21.08 8.57
C LEU A 419 5.38 22.32 8.93
N ALA A 420 4.75 22.35 10.11
CA ALA A 420 3.95 23.49 10.59
C ALA A 420 4.72 24.77 10.31
N ALA A 421 4.15 25.61 9.46
CA ALA A 421 4.88 26.60 8.69
C ALA A 421 6.03 27.23 9.49
N GLY A 422 7.23 27.17 8.91
CA GLY A 422 8.32 28.12 9.16
C GLY A 422 7.95 29.57 8.82
N GLY A 423 6.69 29.96 8.98
CA GLY A 423 6.16 31.30 8.91
C GLY A 423 6.29 32.01 10.25
N GLY A 424 7.47 32.58 10.50
CA GLY A 424 7.54 33.85 11.24
C GLY A 424 7.87 33.82 12.74
N GLY A 425 8.77 32.97 13.22
CA GLY A 425 9.33 33.09 14.59
C GLY A 425 10.72 33.73 14.67
N GLY A 426 11.57 33.50 13.66
CA GLY A 426 12.99 33.90 13.71
C GLY A 426 13.26 35.39 13.45
N GLY A 427 12.37 36.07 12.72
CA GLY A 427 12.56 37.49 12.35
C GLY A 427 12.43 38.46 13.53
N VAL A 428 11.53 38.17 14.48
CA VAL A 428 11.26 39.06 15.62
C VAL A 428 12.38 39.01 16.66
N VAL A 429 12.98 37.83 16.89
CA VAL A 429 14.10 37.68 17.83
C VAL A 429 15.39 38.30 17.27
N VAL A 430 15.65 38.16 15.96
CA VAL A 430 16.82 38.80 15.31
C VAL A 430 16.64 40.32 15.21
N LEU A 431 15.44 40.83 14.89
CA LEU A 431 15.17 42.28 14.88
C LEU A 431 15.22 42.89 16.29
N LEU A 432 14.75 42.19 17.33
CA LEU A 432 14.88 42.64 18.72
C LEU A 432 16.35 42.67 19.18
N LEU A 433 17.15 41.67 18.83
CA LEU A 433 18.58 41.65 19.16
C LEU A 433 19.36 42.75 18.42
N VAL A 434 19.02 43.03 17.16
CA VAL A 434 19.61 44.14 16.41
C VAL A 434 19.16 45.49 16.98
N ALA A 435 17.88 45.66 17.33
CA ALA A 435 17.37 46.89 17.93
C ALA A 435 17.97 47.17 19.31
N VAL A 436 18.10 46.15 20.16
CA VAL A 436 18.78 46.26 21.46
C VAL A 436 20.28 46.54 21.27
N GLY A 437 20.93 45.89 20.31
CA GLY A 437 22.32 46.16 19.95
C GLY A 437 22.56 47.60 19.52
N VAL A 438 21.67 48.15 18.68
CA VAL A 438 21.74 49.56 18.21
C VAL A 438 21.46 50.54 19.36
N LEU A 439 20.49 50.26 20.23
CA LEU A 439 20.18 51.12 21.39
C LEU A 439 21.33 51.16 22.40
N VAL A 440 21.99 50.02 22.65
CA VAL A 440 23.19 49.96 23.51
C VAL A 440 24.35 50.72 22.88
N LEU A 441 24.56 50.61 21.57
CA LEU A 441 25.61 51.34 20.85
C LEU A 441 25.37 52.86 20.89
N VAL A 442 24.14 53.31 20.66
CA VAL A 442 23.75 54.73 20.73
C VAL A 442 23.91 55.28 22.15
N TYR A 443 23.56 54.49 23.18
CA TYR A 443 23.74 54.88 24.57
C TYR A 443 25.22 55.02 24.97
N ILE A 444 26.08 54.10 24.50
CA ILE A 444 27.53 54.16 24.73
C ILE A 444 28.15 55.36 24.01
N ILE A 445 27.73 55.65 22.77
CA ILE A 445 28.22 56.81 22.00
C ILE A 445 27.78 58.13 22.63
N ARG A 446 26.57 58.22 23.21
CA ARG A 446 26.10 59.43 23.91
C ARG A 446 26.74 59.68 25.28
N ARG A 447 27.41 58.68 25.87
CA ARG A 447 28.08 58.78 27.18
C ARG A 447 29.58 59.04 27.10
N ARG A 448 30.17 58.99 25.91
CA ARG A 448 31.48 59.58 25.62
C ARG A 448 31.27 61.00 25.12
#